data_AF-M4SA57-F1
#
_entry.id   AF-M4SA57-F1
#
_cell.length_a   1.000
_cell.length_b   1.000
_cell.length_c   1.000
_cell.angle_alpha   90.00
_cell.angle_beta   90.00
_cell.angle_gamma   90.00
#
_symmetry.space_group_name_H-M   'P 1'
#
loop_
_entity.id
_entity.type
_entity.pdbx_description
1 polymer ?
#
loop_
_entity_poly.entity_id
_entity_poly.type
_entity_poly.pdbx_seq_one_letter_code
_entity_poly.pdbx_strand_id
1 'polypeptide(L)' 'MTITEAAALLGVSVSTLRNWDRQGKLSPRRHPLNGYRIYDRAEIVWLKQQIEGTA' A
#
# COMPACT_ATOMS: atom_id res chain seq x y z
N MET A 1 -6.08 -0.96 6.31
CA MET A 1 -4.78 -0.89 7.00
C MET A 1 -4.12 0.47 6.74
N THR A 2 -3.33 0.94 7.68
CA THR A 2 -2.56 2.19 7.57
C THR A 2 -1.39 2.04 6.60
N ILE A 3 -0.77 3.16 6.21
CA ILE A 3 0.40 3.15 5.35
C ILE A 3 1.60 2.42 5.99
N THR A 4 1.75 2.50 7.31
CA THR A 4 2.84 1.84 8.04
C THR A 4 2.68 0.33 8.04
N GLU A 5 1.46 -0.16 8.29
CA GLU A 5 1.15 -1.59 8.25
C GLU A 5 1.34 -2.18 6.85
N ALA A 6 0.88 -1.46 5.82
CA ALA A 6 1.05 -1.89 4.43
C ALA A 6 2.52 -1.94 4.01
N ALA A 7 3.32 -0.94 4.41
CA ALA A 7 4.75 -0.90 4.13
C ALA A 7 5.50 -2.06 4.79
N ALA A 8 5.17 -2.35 6.06
CA ALA A 8 5.73 -3.49 6.78
C ALA A 8 5.37 -4.83 6.13
N LEU A 9 4.12 -5.00 5.66
CA LEU A 9 3.69 -6.22 4.98
C LEU A 9 4.40 -6.44 3.63
N LEU A 10 4.66 -5.35 2.90
CA LEU A 10 5.36 -5.37 1.62
C LEU A 10 6.89 -5.48 1.76
N GLY A 11 7.44 -5.32 2.97
CA GLY A 11 8.89 -5.27 3.18
C GLY A 11 9.56 -4.03 2.57
N VAL A 12 8.80 -2.94 2.37
CA VAL A 12 9.31 -1.68 1.79
C VAL A 12 9.24 -0.53 2.79
N SER A 13 9.94 0.55 2.50
CA SER A 13 9.85 1.76 3.31
C SER A 13 8.49 2.47 3.12
N VAL A 14 8.03 3.20 4.14
CA VAL A 14 6.81 4.03 4.04
C VAL A 14 6.92 5.06 2.91
N SER A 15 8.10 5.61 2.64
CA SER A 15 8.32 6.56 1.54
C SER A 15 8.19 5.88 0.18
N THR A 16 8.66 4.64 0.02
CA THR A 16 8.42 3.82 -1.18
C THR A 16 6.93 3.64 -1.43
N LEU A 17 6.17 3.28 -0.39
CA LEU A 17 4.73 3.11 -0.51
C LEU A 17 3.99 4.41 -0.85
N ARG A 18 4.45 5.55 -0.29
CA ARG A 18 3.94 6.89 -0.66
C ARG A 18 4.23 7.23 -2.11
N ASN A 19 5.39 6.86 -2.64
CA ASN A 19 5.73 7.10 -4.04
C ASN A 19 4.82 6.28 -4.97
N TRP A 20 4.56 5.01 -4.63
CA TRP A 20 3.63 4.17 -5.40
C TRP A 20 2.19 4.69 -5.38
N ASP A 21 1.72 5.16 -4.22
CA ASP A 21 0.43 5.85 -4.10
C ASP A 21 0.38 7.10 -4.99
N ARG A 22 1.41 7.95 -4.96
CA ARG A 22 1.51 9.14 -5.83
C ARG A 22 1.57 8.79 -7.32
N GLN A 23 2.10 7.63 -7.67
CA GLN A 23 2.17 7.12 -9.05
C GLN A 23 0.87 6.42 -9.48
N GLY A 24 -0.12 6.28 -8.60
CA GLY A 24 -1.38 5.59 -8.90
C GLY A 24 -1.26 4.07 -8.97
N LYS A 25 -0.20 3.48 -8.42
CA LYS A 25 -0.03 2.01 -8.35
C LYS A 25 -0.92 1.35 -7.31
N LEU A 26 -1.46 2.13 -6.39
CA LEU A 26 -2.36 1.71 -5.33
C LEU A 26 -3.59 2.61 -5.35
N SER A 27 -4.74 2.06 -4.98
CA SER A 27 -6.00 2.79 -4.88
C SER A 27 -6.50 2.88 -3.43
N PRO A 28 -5.78 3.53 -2.50
CA PRO A 28 -6.23 3.61 -1.13
C PRO A 28 -7.49 4.45 -1.01
N ARG A 29 -8.42 3.96 -0.19
CA ARG A 29 -9.60 4.72 0.20
C ARG A 29 -9.22 5.76 1.25
N ARG A 30 -9.82 6.94 1.19
CA ARG A 30 -9.65 7.95 2.25
C ARG A 30 -10.70 7.73 3.32
N HIS A 31 -10.26 7.67 4.57
CA HIS A 31 -11.17 7.57 5.70
C HIS A 31 -11.99 8.87 5.82
N PRO A 32 -13.33 8.78 5.90
CA PRO A 32 -14.21 9.95 5.77
C PRO A 32 -14.03 10.98 6.88
N LEU A 33 -13.57 10.57 8.08
CA LEU A 33 -13.49 11.45 9.25
C LEU A 33 -12.14 12.17 9.42
N ASN A 34 -11.04 11.61 8.90
CA ASN A 34 -9.69 12.13 9.18
C ASN A 34 -8.79 12.18 7.93
N GLY A 35 -9.29 11.76 6.77
CA GLY A 35 -8.56 11.81 5.51
C GLY A 35 -7.36 10.85 5.42
N TYR A 36 -7.17 9.96 6.39
CA TYR A 36 -6.10 8.96 6.32
C TYR A 36 -6.33 8.00 5.17
N ARG A 37 -5.23 7.55 4.58
CA ARG A 37 -5.24 6.49 3.56
C ARG A 37 -5.42 5.15 4.23
N ILE A 38 -6.46 4.45 3.80
CA ILE A 38 -6.74 3.08 4.17
C ILE A 38 -6.51 2.22 2.95
N TYR A 39 -5.49 1.37 3.06
CA TYR A 39 -5.18 0.36 2.05
C TYR A 39 -6.02 -0.89 2.30
N ASP A 40 -6.42 -1.54 1.22
CA ASP A 40 -7.09 -2.82 1.28
C ASP A 40 -6.06 -3.94 1.50
N ARG A 41 -6.34 -4.87 2.42
CA ARG A 41 -5.41 -5.98 2.69
C ARG A 41 -5.21 -6.86 1.47
N ALA A 42 -6.28 -7.13 0.73
CA ALA A 42 -6.21 -8.00 -0.45
C ALA A 42 -5.37 -7.35 -1.56
N GLU A 43 -5.52 -6.04 -1.76
CA GLU A 43 -4.71 -5.27 -2.73
C GLU A 43 -3.21 -5.32 -2.37
N ILE A 44 -2.87 -5.10 -1.09
CA ILE A 44 -1.48 -5.14 -0.64
C ILE A 44 -0.89 -6.56 -0.76
N VAL A 45 -1.63 -7.60 -0.39
CA VAL A 45 -1.20 -8.99 -0.54
C VAL A 45 -1.02 -9.35 -2.01
N TRP A 46 -1.94 -8.94 -2.87
CA TRP A 46 -1.82 -9.14 -4.31
C TRP A 46 -0.56 -8.45 -4.86
N LEU A 47 -0.31 -7.19 -4.47
CA LEU A 47 0.89 -6.47 -4.89
C LEU A 47 2.18 -7.14 -4.41
N LYS A 48 2.19 -7.68 -3.18
CA LYS A 48 3.31 -8.45 -2.64
C LYS A 48 3.64 -9.65 -3.53
N GLN A 49 2.62 -10.41 -3.93
CA GLN A 49 2.78 -11.57 -4.81
C GLN A 49 3.30 -11.16 -6.21
N GLN A 50 2.92 -9.99 -6.72
CA GLN A 50 3.46 -9.48 -7.98
C GLN A 50 4.94 -9.12 -7.86
N ILE A 51 5.34 -8.49 -6.75
CA ILE A 51 6.75 -8.15 -6.50
C ILE A 51 7.61 -9.41 -6.35
N GLU A 52 7.12 -10.42 -5.62
CA GLU A 52 7.83 -11.68 -5.37
C GLU A 52 7.82 -12.63 -6.58
N GLY A 53 6.77 -12.62 -7.39
CA GLY A 53 6.58 -13.48 -8.55
C GLY A 53 7.24 -13.00 -9.85
N THR A 54 7.98 -11.88 -9.82
CA THR A 54 8.76 -11.38 -10.97
C THR A 54 10.23 -11.84 -10.90
N ALA A 55 10.49 -13.00 -10.30
CA ALA A 55 11.82 -13.62 -10.20
C ALA A 55 11.99 -14.79 -11.18
#